data_AF-A0A6I4JVR2-F1
#
_entry.id   AF-A0A6I4JVR2-F1
#
_cell.length_a   1.000
_cell.length_b   1.000
_cell.length_c   1.000
_cell.angle_alpha   90.00
_cell.angle_beta   90.00
_cell.angle_gamma   90.00
#
_symmetry.space_group_name_H-M   'P 1'
#
loop_
_entity.id
_entity.type
_entity.pdbx_description
1 polymer ?
#
loop_
_entity_poly.entity_id
_entity_poly.type
_entity_poly.pdbx_seq_one_letter_code
_entity_poly.pdbx_strand_id
1 'polypeptide(L)'
;MVKFIIILAASIGAFFLCKIYGVKVSYADFKDYCNALLAISGMVFTIMGIWIAFLYPNALLRLMDTKKVETADFSEAYRDTRRLESIVASIIISASVAVAISILMLIKMIFSGTPVYLENLNSIKSAAVAIIIFLSFYQYYSVLRVIYANYMFVSDLHIKREDAEADKDI
;
A
#
# COMPACT_ATOMS: atom_id res chain seq x y z
N MET A 1 0.01 11.14 -11.24
CA MET A 1 1.39 11.19 -11.77
C MET A 1 2.29 12.14 -10.98
N VAL A 2 1.92 13.41 -10.75
CA VAL A 2 2.78 14.39 -10.03
C VAL A 2 3.30 13.90 -8.68
N LYS A 3 2.43 13.28 -7.86
CA LYS A 3 2.82 12.71 -6.55
C LYS A 3 3.92 11.65 -6.66
N PHE A 4 3.86 10.80 -7.69
CA PHE A 4 4.87 9.76 -7.94
C PHE A 4 6.22 10.37 -8.35
N ILE A 5 6.19 11.42 -9.19
CA ILE A 5 7.38 12.14 -9.63
C ILE A 5 8.09 12.81 -8.44
N ILE A 6 7.32 13.41 -7.51
CA ILE A 6 7.87 14.03 -6.30
C ILE A 6 8.54 12.98 -5.40
N ILE A 7 7.89 11.84 -5.18
CA ILE A 7 8.45 10.75 -4.36
C ILE A 7 9.73 10.21 -5.02
N LEU A 8 9.71 10.00 -6.35
CA LEU A 8 10.88 9.56 -7.10
C LEU A 8 12.04 10.55 -6.97
N ALA A 9 11.77 11.85 -7.12
CA ALA A 9 12.76 12.91 -6.96
C ALA A 9 13.33 12.97 -5.55
N ALA A 10 12.49 12.79 -4.52
CA ALA A 10 12.93 12.73 -3.12
C ALA A 10 13.85 11.52 -2.86
N SER A 11 13.53 10.34 -3.43
CA SER A 11 14.36 9.14 -3.33
C SER A 11 15.69 9.30 -4.06
N ILE A 12 15.70 9.92 -5.24
CA ILE A 12 16.92 10.23 -5.98
C ILE A 12 17.77 11.25 -5.20
N GLY A 13 17.14 12.28 -4.62
CA GLY A 13 17.83 13.23 -3.76
C GLY A 13 18.47 12.57 -2.54
N ALA A 14 17.75 11.65 -1.89
CA ALA A 14 18.28 10.87 -0.77
C ALA A 14 19.48 9.99 -1.17
N PHE A 15 19.48 9.41 -2.37
CA PHE A 15 20.64 8.69 -2.91
C PHE A 15 21.89 9.57 -2.96
N PHE A 16 21.77 10.76 -3.56
CA PHE A 16 22.90 11.69 -3.68
C PHE A 16 23.37 12.21 -2.32
N LEU A 17 22.45 12.52 -1.41
CA LEU A 17 22.78 12.94 -0.05
C LEU A 17 23.52 11.84 0.71
N CYS A 18 23.04 10.59 0.66
CA CYS A 18 23.73 9.46 1.30
C CYS A 18 25.13 9.24 0.74
N LYS A 19 25.30 9.42 -0.59
CA LYS A 19 26.60 9.29 -1.26
C LYS A 19 27.58 10.40 -0.85
N ILE A 20 27.11 11.64 -0.73
CA ILE A 20 27.93 12.82 -0.38
C ILE A 20 28.32 12.80 1.10
N TYR A 21 27.36 12.54 1.99
CA TYR A 21 27.57 12.61 3.44
C TYR A 21 28.06 11.29 4.06
N GLY A 22 28.16 10.20 3.27
CA GLY A 22 28.69 8.91 3.73
C GLY A 22 27.86 8.30 4.86
N VAL A 23 26.54 8.39 4.78
CA VAL A 23 25.62 7.93 5.85
C VAL A 23 25.85 6.44 6.12
N LYS A 24 26.33 6.12 7.31
CA LYS A 24 26.57 4.74 7.77
C LYS A 24 25.26 4.14 8.27
N VAL A 25 24.45 3.61 7.37
CA VAL A 25 23.28 2.80 7.75
C VAL A 25 23.75 1.39 8.09
N SER A 26 23.45 0.93 9.31
CA SER A 26 23.68 -0.45 9.71
C SER A 26 22.73 -1.38 8.95
N TYR A 27 23.22 -2.57 8.59
CA TYR A 27 22.35 -3.57 7.98
C TYR A 27 21.25 -4.04 8.93
N ALA A 28 21.51 -4.06 10.24
CA ALA A 28 20.51 -4.40 11.25
C ALA A 28 19.32 -3.43 11.18
N ASP A 29 19.58 -2.13 11.30
CA ASP A 29 18.56 -1.08 11.22
C ASP A 29 17.78 -1.14 9.89
N PHE A 30 18.49 -1.39 8.78
CA PHE A 30 17.85 -1.54 7.47
C PHE A 30 16.89 -2.74 7.42
N LYS A 31 17.34 -3.90 7.92
CA LYS A 31 16.53 -5.13 7.97
C LYS A 31 15.31 -4.93 8.89
N ASP A 32 15.50 -4.31 10.05
CA ASP A 32 14.44 -4.09 11.01
C ASP A 32 13.39 -3.13 10.45
N TYR A 33 13.81 -2.10 9.72
CA TYR A 33 12.89 -1.19 9.04
C TYR A 33 12.14 -1.87 7.87
N CYS A 34 12.80 -2.72 7.08
CA CYS A 34 12.14 -3.58 6.08
C CYS A 34 11.05 -4.46 6.72
N ASN A 35 11.35 -5.06 7.88
CA ASN A 35 10.38 -5.88 8.61
C ASN A 35 9.20 -5.05 9.12
N ALA A 36 9.44 -3.82 9.58
CA ALA A 36 8.36 -2.90 9.95
C ALA A 36 7.44 -2.59 8.75
N LEU A 37 8.00 -2.31 7.56
CA LEU A 37 7.21 -2.09 6.35
C LEU A 37 6.41 -3.34 5.92
N LEU A 38 7.00 -4.53 6.05
CA LEU A 38 6.29 -5.80 5.81
C LEU A 38 5.13 -6.01 6.79
N ALA A 39 5.33 -5.72 8.07
CA ALA A 39 4.29 -5.82 9.09
C ALA A 39 3.13 -4.86 8.82
N ILE A 40 3.43 -3.61 8.46
CA ILE A 40 2.41 -2.63 8.02
C ILE A 40 1.68 -3.15 6.77
N SER A 41 2.38 -3.80 5.85
CA SER A 41 1.75 -4.36 4.65
C SER A 41 0.77 -5.48 4.97
N GLY A 42 1.14 -6.38 5.88
CA GLY A 42 0.24 -7.40 6.40
C GLY A 42 -0.99 -6.79 7.07
N MET A 43 -0.79 -5.77 7.91
CA MET A 43 -1.88 -5.04 8.57
C MET A 43 -2.88 -4.44 7.57
N VAL A 44 -2.40 -3.79 6.50
CA VAL A 44 -3.25 -3.23 5.43
C VAL A 44 -4.05 -4.34 4.74
N PHE A 45 -3.40 -5.45 4.39
CA PHE A 45 -4.06 -6.59 3.76
C PHE A 45 -5.18 -7.16 4.66
N THR A 46 -4.92 -7.33 5.96
CA THR A 46 -5.89 -7.86 6.91
C THR A 46 -7.10 -6.93 7.09
N ILE A 47 -6.87 -5.64 7.38
CA ILE A 47 -7.96 -4.68 7.63
C ILE A 47 -8.86 -4.57 6.39
N MET A 48 -8.25 -4.39 5.21
CA MET A 48 -9.03 -4.20 3.99
C MET A 48 -9.67 -5.49 3.49
N GLY A 49 -9.04 -6.65 3.72
CA GLY A 49 -9.63 -7.96 3.42
C GLY A 49 -10.93 -8.20 4.18
N ILE A 50 -10.96 -7.84 5.47
CA ILE A 50 -12.18 -7.85 6.30
C ILE A 50 -13.24 -6.92 5.70
N TRP A 51 -12.87 -5.69 5.35
CA TRP A 51 -13.82 -4.73 4.77
C TRP A 51 -14.44 -5.21 3.46
N ILE A 52 -13.65 -5.77 2.55
CA ILE A 52 -14.15 -6.31 1.28
C ILE A 52 -15.18 -7.42 1.53
N ALA A 53 -14.90 -8.32 2.47
CA ALA A 53 -15.78 -9.42 2.81
C ALA A 53 -17.13 -8.95 3.39
N PHE A 54 -17.14 -7.90 4.21
CA PHE A 54 -18.35 -7.39 4.87
C PHE A 54 -19.16 -6.41 4.00
N LEU A 55 -18.51 -5.45 3.35
CA LEU A 55 -19.20 -4.35 2.65
C LEU A 55 -19.68 -4.73 1.25
N TYR A 56 -18.97 -5.65 0.58
CA TYR A 56 -19.18 -5.87 -0.86
C TYR A 56 -19.42 -7.34 -1.23
N PRO A 57 -20.17 -8.15 -0.45
CA PRO A 57 -20.43 -9.55 -0.81
C PRO A 57 -21.12 -9.66 -2.17
N ASN A 58 -22.08 -8.76 -2.46
CA ASN A 58 -22.80 -8.73 -3.72
C ASN A 58 -21.93 -8.29 -4.91
N ALA A 59 -20.96 -7.38 -4.69
CA ALA A 59 -20.04 -6.99 -5.76
C ALA A 59 -19.02 -8.10 -6.05
N LEU A 60 -18.54 -8.82 -5.02
CA LEU A 60 -17.71 -10.02 -5.18
C LEU A 60 -18.44 -11.11 -5.96
N LEU A 61 -19.69 -11.41 -5.60
CA LEU A 61 -20.53 -12.39 -6.29
C LEU A 61 -20.73 -12.01 -7.77
N ARG A 62 -20.92 -10.72 -8.08
CA ARG A 62 -21.05 -10.23 -9.46
C ARG A 62 -19.75 -10.30 -10.26
N LEU A 63 -18.60 -10.05 -9.63
CA LEU A 63 -17.28 -10.25 -10.27
C LEU A 63 -17.02 -11.73 -10.60
N MET A 64 -17.59 -12.65 -9.82
CA MET A 64 -17.50 -14.08 -10.05
C MET A 64 -18.51 -14.58 -11.11
N ASP A 65 -19.62 -13.87 -11.32
CA ASP A 65 -20.70 -14.29 -12.21
C ASP A 65 -20.55 -13.68 -13.61
N THR A 66 -19.77 -14.34 -14.46
CA THR A 66 -19.32 -13.85 -15.78
C THR A 66 -20.44 -13.70 -16.83
N LYS A 67 -21.70 -14.04 -16.53
CA LYS A 67 -22.79 -14.15 -17.51
C LYS A 67 -23.85 -13.03 -17.49
N LYS A 68 -23.80 -12.06 -16.57
CA LYS A 68 -24.82 -11.00 -16.44
C LYS A 68 -24.24 -9.58 -16.42
N VAL A 69 -23.30 -9.29 -17.33
CA VAL A 69 -22.74 -7.93 -17.50
C VAL A 69 -23.56 -7.08 -18.49
N GLU A 70 -24.87 -7.29 -18.54
CA GLU A 70 -25.77 -6.45 -19.32
C GLU A 70 -26.91 -6.00 -18.40
N THR A 71 -27.03 -4.70 -18.17
CA THR A 71 -28.19 -4.01 -17.56
C THR A 71 -28.36 -3.98 -16.02
N ALA A 72 -27.28 -3.83 -15.24
CA ALA A 72 -27.43 -3.37 -13.86
C ALA A 72 -27.33 -1.84 -13.80
N ASP A 73 -28.42 -1.17 -13.44
CA ASP A 73 -28.54 0.29 -13.31
C ASP A 73 -27.34 0.91 -12.58
N PHE A 74 -26.59 1.75 -13.30
CA PHE A 74 -25.20 2.07 -13.00
C PHE A 74 -25.01 3.26 -12.04
N SER A 75 -26.06 3.90 -11.53
CA SER A 75 -25.91 5.16 -10.77
C SER A 75 -25.50 4.98 -9.30
N GLU A 76 -26.18 4.11 -8.55
CA GLU A 76 -25.79 3.78 -7.15
C GLU A 76 -24.65 2.76 -7.10
N ALA A 77 -24.66 1.78 -8.00
CA ALA A 77 -23.61 0.77 -8.12
C ALA A 77 -22.23 1.39 -8.43
N TYR A 78 -22.16 2.54 -9.11
CA TYR A 78 -20.88 3.22 -9.41
C TYR A 78 -20.16 3.71 -8.16
N ARG A 79 -20.89 4.23 -7.16
CA ARG A 79 -20.28 4.75 -5.91
C ARG A 79 -19.66 3.62 -5.11
N ASP A 80 -20.36 2.50 -5.00
CA ASP A 80 -19.87 1.30 -4.32
C ASP A 80 -18.71 0.64 -5.06
N THR A 81 -18.77 0.60 -6.40
CA THR A 81 -17.68 0.04 -7.22
C THR A 81 -16.41 0.90 -7.14
N ARG A 82 -16.53 2.23 -7.18
CA ARG A 82 -15.39 3.15 -7.08
C ARG A 82 -14.74 3.13 -5.69
N ARG A 83 -15.55 2.95 -4.64
CA ARG A 83 -15.06 2.74 -3.28
C ARG A 83 -14.30 1.42 -3.17
N LEU A 84 -14.87 0.32 -3.66
CA LEU A 84 -14.22 -0.98 -3.73
C LEU A 84 -12.91 -0.91 -4.53
N GLU A 85 -12.90 -0.22 -5.67
CA GLU A 85 -11.69 0.01 -6.47
C GLU A 85 -10.60 0.73 -5.67
N SER A 86 -10.96 1.80 -4.94
CA SER A 86 -10.01 2.52 -4.09
C SER A 86 -9.44 1.64 -2.97
N ILE A 87 -10.28 0.78 -2.39
CA ILE A 87 -9.91 -0.20 -1.36
C ILE A 87 -8.93 -1.22 -1.93
N VAL A 88 -9.28 -1.87 -3.04
CA VAL A 88 -8.43 -2.87 -3.70
C VAL A 88 -7.12 -2.25 -4.18
N ALA A 89 -7.15 -1.01 -4.69
CA ALA A 89 -5.96 -0.28 -5.07
C ALA A 89 -4.99 -0.07 -3.89
N SER A 90 -5.50 0.22 -2.69
CA SER A 90 -4.65 0.34 -1.49
C SER A 90 -3.97 -0.98 -1.12
N ILE A 91 -4.69 -2.10 -1.26
CA ILE A 91 -4.13 -3.44 -1.04
C ILE A 91 -3.03 -3.74 -2.06
N ILE A 92 -3.27 -3.51 -3.36
CA ILE A 92 -2.28 -3.77 -4.42
C ILE A 92 -1.01 -2.95 -4.20
N ILE A 93 -1.15 -1.66 -3.85
CA ILE A 93 -0.02 -0.79 -3.51
C ILE A 93 0.80 -1.41 -2.37
N SER A 94 0.13 -1.81 -1.28
CA SER A 94 0.82 -2.38 -0.12
C SER A 94 1.46 -3.74 -0.41
N ALA A 95 0.78 -4.61 -1.16
CA ALA A 95 1.31 -5.90 -1.57
C ALA A 95 2.55 -5.74 -2.47
N SER A 96 2.54 -4.75 -3.36
CA SER A 96 3.70 -4.45 -4.21
C SER A 96 4.92 -4.01 -3.40
N VAL A 97 4.73 -3.27 -2.30
CA VAL A 97 5.81 -2.91 -1.36
C VAL A 97 6.39 -4.16 -0.71
N ALA A 98 5.52 -5.05 -0.21
CA ALA A 98 5.95 -6.29 0.42
C ALA A 98 6.77 -7.18 -0.55
N VAL A 99 6.30 -7.33 -1.79
CA VAL A 99 7.00 -8.06 -2.85
C VAL A 99 8.35 -7.41 -3.15
N ALA A 100 8.42 -6.09 -3.28
CA ALA A 100 9.66 -5.37 -3.53
C ALA A 100 10.69 -5.57 -2.40
N ILE A 101 10.26 -5.54 -1.14
CA ILE A 101 11.13 -5.81 0.02
C ILE A 101 11.62 -7.27 0.00
N SER A 102 10.74 -8.22 -0.30
CA SER A 102 11.10 -9.64 -0.39
C SER A 102 12.15 -9.89 -1.49
N ILE A 103 11.98 -9.27 -2.66
CA ILE A 103 12.95 -9.35 -3.76
C ILE A 103 14.28 -8.71 -3.35
N LEU A 104 14.26 -7.54 -2.70
CA LEU A 104 15.46 -6.87 -2.21
C LEU A 104 16.25 -7.75 -1.24
N MET A 105 15.57 -8.38 -0.28
CA MET A 105 16.19 -9.30 0.68
C MET A 105 16.77 -10.54 -0.02
N LEU A 106 16.07 -11.08 -1.02
CA LEU A 106 16.54 -12.22 -1.82
C LEU A 106 17.80 -11.87 -2.63
N ILE A 107 17.80 -10.73 -3.33
CA ILE A 107 18.97 -10.23 -4.07
C ILE A 107 20.15 -10.09 -3.10
N LYS A 108 19.95 -9.44 -1.95
CA LYS A 108 21.01 -9.29 -0.96
C LYS A 108 21.55 -10.63 -0.47
N MET A 109 20.69 -11.62 -0.24
CA MET A 109 21.09 -12.96 0.18
C MET A 109 22.00 -13.64 -0.86
N ILE A 110 21.66 -13.54 -2.15
CA ILE A 110 22.41 -14.17 -3.25
C ILE A 110 23.74 -13.45 -3.49
N PHE A 111 23.75 -12.12 -3.50
CA PHE A 111 24.89 -11.34 -3.98
C PHE A 111 25.88 -10.90 -2.87
N SER A 112 25.54 -11.01 -1.59
CA SER A 112 26.37 -10.48 -0.49
C SER A 112 27.79 -11.05 -0.38
N GLY A 113 28.07 -12.21 -0.98
CA GLY A 113 29.39 -12.85 -1.00
C GLY A 113 30.19 -12.61 -2.29
N THR A 114 29.66 -11.86 -3.25
CA THR A 114 30.33 -11.65 -4.54
C THR A 114 31.35 -10.50 -4.48
N PRO A 115 32.49 -10.58 -5.20
CA PRO A 115 33.49 -9.51 -5.20
C PRO A 115 32.94 -8.17 -5.71
N VAL A 116 32.00 -8.22 -6.68
CA VAL A 116 31.27 -7.03 -7.19
C VAL A 116 30.53 -6.27 -6.09
N TYR A 117 29.98 -7.00 -5.10
CA TYR A 117 29.28 -6.40 -3.96
C TYR A 117 30.23 -5.67 -3.00
N LEU A 118 31.42 -6.24 -2.76
CA LEU A 118 32.42 -5.65 -1.87
C LEU A 118 33.06 -4.39 -2.47
N GLU A 119 33.33 -4.39 -3.77
CA GLU A 119 33.90 -3.25 -4.48
C GLU A 119 32.94 -2.05 -4.55
N ASN A 120 31.63 -2.30 -4.63
CA ASN A 120 30.60 -1.25 -4.82
C ASN A 120 29.73 -1.01 -3.58
N LEU A 121 30.20 -1.41 -2.41
CA LEU A 121 29.41 -1.47 -1.18
C LEU A 121 28.76 -0.13 -0.79
N ASN A 122 29.45 0.99 -1.00
CA ASN A 122 28.91 2.33 -0.68
C ASN A 122 27.75 2.73 -1.63
N SER A 123 27.89 2.43 -2.92
CA SER A 123 26.85 2.68 -3.92
C SER A 123 25.63 1.80 -3.68
N ILE A 124 25.84 0.52 -3.32
CA ILE A 124 24.76 -0.42 -3.01
C ILE A 124 24.00 0.01 -1.76
N LYS A 125 24.70 0.44 -0.70
CA LYS A 125 24.06 0.99 0.51
C LYS A 125 23.23 2.22 0.20
N SER A 126 23.78 3.18 -0.56
CA SER A 126 23.06 4.39 -0.94
C SER A 126 21.81 4.07 -1.78
N ALA A 127 21.91 3.10 -2.70
CA ALA A 127 20.79 2.63 -3.50
C ALA A 127 19.71 1.95 -2.63
N ALA A 128 20.11 1.10 -1.69
CA ALA A 128 19.19 0.44 -0.76
C ALA A 128 18.41 1.46 0.08
N VAL A 129 19.08 2.51 0.58
CA VAL A 129 18.42 3.60 1.32
C VAL A 129 17.46 4.39 0.44
N ALA A 130 17.84 4.71 -0.79
CA ALA A 130 16.95 5.41 -1.72
C ALA A 130 15.68 4.59 -2.04
N ILE A 131 15.84 3.28 -2.27
CA ILE A 131 14.71 2.38 -2.52
C ILE A 131 13.83 2.26 -1.29
N ILE A 132 14.40 2.13 -0.09
CA ILE A 132 13.56 1.98 1.11
C ILE A 132 12.77 3.25 1.42
N ILE A 133 13.35 4.44 1.18
CA ILE A 133 12.64 5.71 1.29
C ILE A 133 11.48 5.75 0.30
N PHE A 134 11.71 5.36 -0.96
CA PHE A 134 10.67 5.28 -1.98
C PHE A 134 9.50 4.37 -1.53
N LEU A 135 9.84 3.15 -1.09
CA LEU A 135 8.87 2.16 -0.64
C LEU A 135 8.10 2.65 0.60
N SER A 136 8.75 3.39 1.49
CA SER A 136 8.13 3.95 2.70
C SER A 136 7.03 4.94 2.35
N PHE A 137 7.31 5.91 1.46
CA PHE A 137 6.30 6.86 1.02
C PHE A 137 5.13 6.16 0.31
N TYR A 138 5.42 5.14 -0.50
CA TYR A 138 4.39 4.36 -1.18
C TYR A 138 3.51 3.58 -0.19
N GLN A 139 4.13 2.99 0.85
CA GLN A 139 3.43 2.30 1.92
C GLN A 139 2.57 3.26 2.75
N TYR A 140 3.11 4.42 3.15
CA TYR A 140 2.37 5.43 3.91
C TYR A 140 1.18 5.96 3.13
N TYR A 141 1.33 6.15 1.82
CA TYR A 141 0.21 6.52 0.96
C TYR A 141 -0.92 5.47 0.98
N SER A 142 -0.58 4.18 0.97
CA SER A 142 -1.58 3.12 1.13
C SER A 142 -2.25 3.17 2.51
N VAL A 143 -1.48 3.29 3.59
CA VAL A 143 -2.02 3.37 4.96
C VAL A 143 -2.97 4.55 5.12
N LEU A 144 -2.66 5.72 4.58
CA LEU A 144 -3.55 6.88 4.63
C LEU A 144 -4.87 6.63 3.89
N ARG A 145 -4.85 5.91 2.77
CA ARG A 145 -6.07 5.50 2.06
C ARG A 145 -6.91 4.52 2.88
N VAL A 146 -6.26 3.59 3.59
CA VAL A 146 -6.94 2.68 4.52
C VAL A 146 -7.60 3.46 5.63
N ILE A 147 -6.90 4.39 6.28
CA ILE A 147 -7.45 5.23 7.34
C ILE A 147 -8.67 6.02 6.83
N TYR A 148 -8.55 6.63 5.64
CA TYR A 148 -9.66 7.36 5.03
C TYR A 148 -10.87 6.46 4.74
N ALA A 149 -10.65 5.25 4.22
CA ALA A 149 -11.71 4.29 3.96
C ALA A 149 -12.42 3.86 5.26
N ASN A 150 -11.67 3.64 6.34
CA ASN A 150 -12.23 3.33 7.65
C ASN A 150 -13.06 4.51 8.20
N TYR A 151 -12.55 5.73 8.11
CA TYR A 151 -13.28 6.93 8.53
C TYR A 151 -14.60 7.10 7.78
N MET A 152 -14.56 6.97 6.44
CA MET A 152 -15.76 7.06 5.60
C MET A 152 -16.80 5.99 5.97
N PHE A 153 -16.35 4.76 6.23
CA PHE A 153 -17.26 3.69 6.67
C PHE A 153 -17.98 4.03 7.97
N VAL A 154 -17.25 4.54 8.98
CA VAL A 154 -17.84 4.92 10.26
C VAL A 154 -18.86 6.05 10.09
N SER A 155 -18.56 7.02 9.22
CA SER A 155 -19.49 8.10 8.88
C SER A 155 -20.76 7.58 8.21
N ASP A 156 -20.63 6.68 7.24
CA ASP A 156 -21.77 6.06 6.55
C ASP A 156 -22.64 5.24 7.52
N LEU A 157 -22.03 4.62 8.54
CA LEU A 157 -22.75 3.87 9.57
C LEU A 157 -23.59 4.79 10.48
N HIS A 158 -23.09 5.99 10.82
CA HIS A 158 -23.86 6.94 11.62
C HIS A 158 -25.08 7.46 10.86
N ILE A 159 -24.89 7.86 9.61
CA ILE A 159 -25.97 8.37 8.75
C ILE A 159 -27.07 7.31 8.60
N LYS A 160 -26.71 6.07 8.27
CA LYS A 160 -27.68 4.98 8.13
C LYS A 160 -28.45 4.65 9.42
N ARG A 161 -27.83 4.88 10.59
CA ARG A 161 -28.52 4.69 11.87
C ARG A 161 -29.51 5.82 12.14
N GLU A 162 -29.13 7.06 11.90
CA GLU A 162 -30.00 8.22 12.04
C GLU A 162 -31.22 8.13 11.11
N ASP A 163 -31.01 7.74 9.84
CA ASP A 163 -32.11 7.52 8.88
C ASP A 163 -33.08 6.42 9.36
N ALA A 164 -32.54 5.32 9.91
CA ALA A 164 -33.34 4.20 10.41
C ALA A 164 -34.07 4.49 11.73
N GLU A 165 -33.59 5.45 12.52
CA GLU A 165 -34.27 5.93 13.72
C GLU A 165 -35.38 6.93 13.35
N ALA A 166 -35.14 7.81 12.38
CA ALA A 166 -36.16 8.75 11.89
C ALA A 166 -37.37 8.06 11.23
N ASP A 167 -37.16 6.95 10.52
CA ASP A 167 -38.23 6.18 9.85
C ASP A 167 -39.10 5.38 10.85
N LYS A 168 -38.65 5.22 12.10
CA LYS A 168 -39.43 4.55 13.17
C LYS A 168 -40.35 5.48 13.94
N ASP A 169 -40.16 6.80 13.80
CA ASP A 169 -40.95 7.83 14.49
C ASP A 169 -42.15 8.33 13.65
N ILE A 170 -42.41 7.73 12.48
CA ILE A 170 -43.55 7.99 11.57
C ILE A 170 -44.53 6.80 11.63
#